data_AF-A0A7X0C666-F1
#
_entry.id   AF-A0A7X0C666-F1
#
_cell.length_a   1.000
_cell.length_b   1.000
_cell.length_c   1.000
_cell.angle_alpha   90.00
_cell.angle_beta   90.00
_cell.angle_gamma   90.00
#
_symmetry.space_group_name_H-M   'P 1'
#
loop_
_entity.id
_entity.type
_entity.pdbx_description
1 polymer ?
#
loop_
_entity_poly.entity_id
_entity_poly.type
_entity_poly.pdbx_seq_one_letter_code
_entity_poly.pdbx_strand_id
1 'polypeptide(L)'
;MTKLNRLARSVADAHDIANELTARAVKLNLGGSIYDPTNSMGTLLFTVLAMVAEFEADLARMRTREGMKIAKAEGRLRGRKPKLNARQEAHLVALHKAGEHTSAELPGHDLARRRPHVTPACCWTWPTARRPRPFLRPSRP
;
A
#
# COMPACT_ATOMS: atom_id res chain seq x y z
N MET A 1 20.04 -6.49 14.76
CA MET A 1 18.93 -5.81 14.04
C MET A 1 17.86 -5.42 15.05
N THR A 2 17.18 -4.27 15.01
CA THR A 2 16.34 -3.83 16.15
C THR A 2 14.89 -4.31 16.16
N LYS A 3 14.31 -4.71 15.01
CA LYS A 3 12.91 -5.14 14.88
C LYS A 3 12.76 -6.24 13.82
N LEU A 4 11.83 -7.18 14.05
CA LEU A 4 11.54 -8.32 13.14
C LEU A 4 11.03 -7.88 11.76
N ASN A 5 10.24 -6.81 11.67
CA ASN A 5 9.74 -6.27 10.40
C ASN A 5 10.84 -5.71 9.46
N ARG A 6 12.08 -5.60 9.93
CA ARG A 6 13.22 -5.26 9.06
C ARG A 6 13.88 -6.50 8.46
N LEU A 7 13.69 -7.67 9.09
CA LEU A 7 14.29 -8.93 8.68
C LEU A 7 13.52 -9.55 7.52
N ALA A 8 12.18 -9.53 7.59
CA ALA A 8 11.31 -10.23 6.66
C ALA A 8 10.14 -9.37 6.21
N ARG A 9 9.64 -9.63 4.99
CA ARG A 9 8.49 -8.92 4.39
C ARG A 9 7.15 -9.54 4.76
N SER A 10 7.17 -10.79 5.21
CA SER A 10 6.01 -11.53 5.70
C SER A 10 6.41 -12.48 6.83
N VAL A 11 5.42 -13.06 7.51
CA VAL A 11 5.68 -14.03 8.57
C VAL A 11 6.21 -15.35 8.00
N ALA A 12 5.68 -15.80 6.86
CA ALA A 12 6.23 -16.94 6.14
C ALA A 12 7.70 -16.72 5.76
N ASP A 13 8.03 -15.55 5.21
CA ASP A 13 9.40 -15.15 4.87
C ASP A 13 10.30 -15.12 6.12
N ALA A 14 9.79 -14.66 7.26
CA ALA A 14 10.51 -14.70 8.54
C ALA A 14 10.80 -16.15 8.97
N HIS A 15 9.86 -17.06 8.76
CA HIS A 15 9.99 -18.47 9.11
C HIS A 15 10.99 -19.19 8.19
N ASP A 16 10.99 -18.87 6.90
CA ASP A 16 11.94 -19.40 5.93
C ASP A 16 13.37 -18.93 6.25
N ILE A 17 13.55 -17.65 6.56
CA ILE A 17 14.84 -17.10 7.01
C ILE A 17 15.28 -17.76 8.32
N ALA A 18 14.37 -17.96 9.28
CA ALA A 18 14.68 -18.66 10.52
C ALA A 18 15.13 -20.11 10.28
N ASN A 19 14.46 -20.83 9.38
CA ASN A 19 14.83 -22.20 9.00
C ASN A 19 16.21 -22.25 8.34
N GLU A 20 16.51 -21.30 7.44
CA GLU A 20 17.82 -21.20 6.80
C GLU A 20 18.94 -20.92 7.82
N LEU A 21 18.70 -20.01 8.77
CA LEU A 21 19.64 -19.69 9.84
C LEU A 21 19.83 -20.88 10.80
N THR A 22 18.78 -21.66 11.04
CA THR A 22 18.82 -22.89 11.82
C THR A 22 19.72 -23.93 11.16
N ALA A 23 19.56 -24.15 9.86
CA ALA A 23 20.39 -25.09 9.09
C ALA A 23 21.88 -24.68 9.09
N ARG A 24 22.16 -23.38 9.21
CA ARG A 24 23.52 -22.84 9.27
C ARG A 24 24.04 -22.64 10.70
N ALA A 25 23.27 -23.01 11.73
CA ALA A 25 23.57 -22.80 13.16
C ALA A 25 23.95 -21.33 13.51
N VAL A 26 23.32 -20.36 12.85
CA VAL A 26 23.59 -18.93 13.04
C VAL A 26 22.64 -18.34 14.06
N LYS A 27 23.19 -17.60 15.04
CA LYS A 27 22.41 -16.90 16.06
C LYS A 27 21.96 -15.53 15.56
N LEU A 28 20.71 -15.18 15.79
CA LEU A 28 20.11 -13.93 15.32
C LEU A 28 19.95 -12.95 16.50
N ASN A 29 20.51 -11.74 16.42
CA ASN A 29 20.29 -10.71 17.43
C ASN A 29 19.16 -9.75 17.00
N LEU A 30 18.03 -9.84 17.70
CA LEU A 30 16.84 -9.01 17.55
C LEU A 30 16.72 -8.05 18.74
N GLY A 31 17.09 -6.80 18.56
CA GLY A 31 16.83 -5.70 19.50
C GLY A 31 17.45 -5.90 20.89
N GLY A 32 18.52 -6.69 21.00
CA GLY A 32 19.15 -7.05 22.27
C GLY A 32 18.79 -8.46 22.76
N SER A 33 17.79 -9.11 22.18
CA SER A 33 17.51 -10.53 22.41
C SER A 33 18.26 -11.40 21.40
N ILE A 34 19.06 -12.33 21.90
CA ILE A 34 19.76 -13.31 21.06
C ILE A 34 18.83 -14.50 20.89
N TYR A 35 18.33 -14.68 19.67
CA TYR A 35 17.61 -15.86 19.25
C TYR A 35 18.62 -16.94 18.85
N ASP A 36 18.59 -18.06 19.59
CA ASP A 36 19.34 -19.26 19.26
C ASP A 36 18.39 -20.28 18.64
N PRO A 37 18.47 -20.55 17.32
CA PRO A 37 17.58 -21.48 16.65
C PRO A 37 17.73 -22.93 17.13
N THR A 38 18.81 -23.28 17.82
CA THR A 38 19.01 -24.64 18.35
C THR A 38 18.28 -24.89 19.66
N ASN A 39 17.70 -23.86 20.28
CA ASN A 39 16.97 -23.98 21.55
C ASN A 39 15.46 -24.08 21.29
N SER A 40 14.83 -25.15 21.79
CA SER A 40 13.38 -25.38 21.68
C SER A 40 12.56 -24.23 22.26
N MET A 41 13.03 -23.59 23.33
CA MET A 41 12.37 -22.41 23.92
C MET A 41 12.47 -21.18 23.02
N GLY A 42 13.62 -21.01 22.35
CA GLY A 42 13.80 -19.95 21.36
C GLY A 42 12.81 -20.12 20.22
N THR A 43 12.74 -21.33 19.65
CA THR A 43 11.83 -21.67 18.56
C THR A 43 10.37 -21.40 18.93
N LEU A 44 9.92 -21.85 20.11
CA LEU A 44 8.56 -21.58 20.58
C LEU A 44 8.25 -20.08 20.66
N LEU A 45 9.15 -19.30 21.27
CA LEU A 45 8.96 -17.85 21.40
C LEU A 45 8.90 -17.16 20.03
N PHE A 46 9.75 -17.59 19.09
CA PHE A 46 9.74 -17.07 17.74
C PHE A 46 8.42 -17.37 17.02
N THR A 47 7.90 -18.59 17.11
CA THR A 47 6.62 -18.97 16.52
C THR A 47 5.46 -18.17 17.12
N VAL A 48 5.45 -17.95 18.44
CA VAL A 48 4.39 -17.13 19.10
C VAL A 48 4.46 -15.67 18.63
N LEU A 49 5.65 -15.07 18.59
CA LEU A 49 5.82 -13.69 18.12
C LEU A 49 5.46 -13.54 16.64
N ALA A 50 5.79 -14.54 15.83
CA ALA A 50 5.39 -14.64 14.43
C ALA A 50 3.86 -14.69 14.29
N MET A 51 3.16 -15.53 15.06
CA MET A 51 1.70 -15.60 15.06
C MET A 51 1.04 -14.26 15.45
N VAL A 52 1.57 -13.57 16.46
CA VAL A 52 1.04 -12.25 16.88
C VAL A 52 1.22 -11.21 15.77
N ALA A 53 2.39 -11.19 15.13
CA ALA A 53 2.65 -10.27 14.02
C ALA A 53 1.71 -10.51 12.82
N GLU A 54 1.39 -11.77 12.53
CA GLU A 54 0.44 -12.12 11.47
C GLU A 54 -0.99 -11.67 11.81
N PHE A 55 -1.42 -11.92 13.04
CA PHE A 55 -2.72 -11.48 13.53
C PHE A 55 -2.92 -9.97 13.41
N GLU A 56 -1.91 -9.17 13.79
CA GLU A 56 -1.97 -7.70 13.66
C GLU A 56 -2.07 -7.26 12.19
N ALA A 57 -1.29 -7.90 11.31
CA ALA A 57 -1.33 -7.61 9.88
C ALA A 57 -2.69 -7.94 9.27
N ASP A 58 -3.29 -9.07 9.64
CA ASP A 58 -4.62 -9.48 9.19
C ASP A 58 -5.71 -8.56 9.72
N LEU A 59 -5.64 -8.14 10.97
CA LEU A 59 -6.59 -7.18 11.54
C LEU A 59 -6.55 -5.83 10.79
N ALA A 60 -5.35 -5.36 10.42
CA ALA A 60 -5.20 -4.16 9.60
C ALA A 60 -5.80 -4.32 8.19
N ARG A 61 -5.58 -5.49 7.55
CA ARG A 61 -6.17 -5.82 6.24
C ARG A 61 -7.70 -5.91 6.33
N MET A 62 -8.25 -6.51 7.38
CA MET A 62 -9.70 -6.61 7.59
C MET A 62 -10.35 -5.22 7.65
N ARG A 63 -9.82 -4.31 8.47
CA ARG A 63 -10.32 -2.92 8.56
C ARG A 63 -10.27 -2.18 7.22
N THR A 64 -9.20 -2.41 6.46
CA THR A 64 -9.06 -1.79 5.13
C THR A 64 -10.09 -2.36 4.15
N ARG A 65 -10.33 -3.68 4.19
CA ARG A 65 -11.37 -4.32 3.38
C ARG A 65 -12.76 -3.81 3.74
N GLU A 66 -13.07 -3.63 5.01
CA GLU A 66 -14.33 -3.03 5.47
C GLU A 66 -14.49 -1.59 4.98
N GLY A 67 -13.45 -0.76 5.14
CA GLY A 67 -13.45 0.60 4.61
C GLY A 67 -13.62 0.64 3.09
N MET A 68 -12.99 -0.28 2.35
CA MET A 68 -13.18 -0.42 0.91
C MET A 68 -14.60 -0.86 0.54
N LYS A 69 -15.22 -1.77 1.31
CA LYS A 69 -16.62 -2.17 1.07
C LYS A 69 -17.56 -0.97 1.20
N ILE A 70 -17.39 -0.16 2.25
CA ILE A 70 -18.17 1.07 2.48
C ILE A 70 -17.93 2.07 1.34
N ALA A 71 -16.67 2.35 1.00
CA ALA A 71 -16.33 3.28 -0.08
C ALA A 71 -16.80 2.79 -1.46
N LYS A 72 -16.93 1.47 -1.67
CA LYS A 72 -17.51 0.88 -2.88
C LYS A 72 -19.01 1.10 -2.93
N ALA A 73 -19.70 0.88 -1.81
CA ALA A 73 -21.14 1.13 -1.68
C ALA A 73 -21.48 2.63 -1.89
N GLU A 74 -20.63 3.53 -1.41
CA GLU A 74 -20.76 4.98 -1.62
C GLU A 74 -20.30 5.46 -3.01
N GLY A 75 -19.80 4.56 -3.88
CA GLY A 75 -19.32 4.91 -5.22
C GLY A 75 -18.05 5.77 -5.25
N ARG A 76 -17.33 5.89 -4.12
CA ARG A 76 -16.11 6.70 -3.97
C ARG A 76 -14.84 6.00 -4.46
N LEU A 77 -14.88 4.67 -4.55
CA LEU A 77 -13.81 3.88 -5.17
C LEU A 77 -13.87 4.00 -6.69
N ARG A 78 -13.25 5.06 -7.22
CA ARG A 78 -12.90 5.16 -8.63
C ARG A 78 -11.52 4.57 -8.81
N GLY A 79 -11.41 3.48 -9.56
CA GLY A 79 -10.12 2.91 -9.97
C GLY A 79 -9.30 3.91 -10.79
N ARG A 80 -8.25 3.43 -11.46
CA ARG A 80 -7.46 4.29 -12.35
C ARG A 80 -8.40 4.95 -13.36
N LYS A 81 -8.44 6.29 -13.37
CA LYS A 81 -9.21 7.02 -14.39
C LYS A 81 -8.69 6.63 -15.77
N PRO A 82 -9.57 6.30 -16.73
CA PRO A 82 -9.14 6.00 -18.09
C PRO A 82 -8.36 7.21 -18.62
N LYS A 83 -7.18 6.93 -19.19
CA LYS A 83 -6.32 7.97 -19.77
C LYS A 83 -6.85 8.51 -21.10
N LEU A 84 -7.66 7.70 -21.77
CA LEU A 84 -8.26 8.00 -23.06
C LEU A 84 -9.68 8.48 -22.86
N ASN A 85 -10.08 9.46 -23.65
CA ASN A 85 -11.48 9.87 -23.74
C ASN A 85 -12.27 8.85 -24.58
N ALA A 86 -13.59 8.72 -24.37
CA ALA A 86 -14.43 7.74 -25.08
C ALA A 86 -14.33 7.86 -26.61
N ARG A 87 -14.12 9.08 -27.13
CA ARG A 87 -13.91 9.34 -28.56
C ARG A 87 -12.56 8.82 -29.07
N GLN A 88 -11.51 8.90 -28.25
CA GLN A 88 -10.18 8.37 -28.57
C GLN A 88 -10.17 6.85 -28.52
N GLU A 89 -10.84 6.26 -27.52
CA GLU A 89 -11.03 4.81 -27.42
C GLU A 89 -11.78 4.26 -28.64
N ALA A 90 -12.90 4.88 -29.04
CA ALA A 90 -13.65 4.46 -30.22
C ALA A 90 -12.82 4.58 -31.52
N HIS A 91 -11.98 5.62 -31.64
CA HIS A 91 -11.10 5.80 -32.79
C HIS A 91 -10.00 4.73 -32.84
N LEU A 92 -9.36 4.43 -31.71
CA LEU A 92 -8.35 3.38 -31.61
C LEU A 92 -8.91 1.99 -31.88
N VAL A 93 -10.13 1.70 -31.40
CA VAL A 93 -10.82 0.44 -31.69
C VAL A 93 -11.17 0.33 -33.17
N ALA A 94 -11.59 1.41 -33.82
CA ALA A 94 -11.86 1.43 -35.26
C ALA A 94 -10.59 1.17 -36.08
N LEU A 95 -9.47 1.83 -35.74
CA LEU A 95 -8.18 1.63 -36.41
C LEU A 95 -7.65 0.20 -36.23
N HIS A 96 -7.84 -0.38 -35.04
CA HIS A 96 -7.43 -1.76 -34.78
C HIS A 96 -8.29 -2.77 -35.56
N LYS A 97 -9.60 -2.55 -35.67
CA LYS A 97 -10.52 -3.39 -36.46
C LYS A 97 -10.29 -3.28 -37.97
N ALA A 98 -9.83 -2.13 -38.44
CA ALA A 98 -9.46 -1.91 -39.84
C ALA A 98 -8.16 -2.63 -40.25
N GLY A 99 -7.41 -3.18 -39.28
CA GLY A 99 -6.16 -3.92 -39.55
C GLY A 99 -4.97 -3.04 -39.92
N GLU A 100 -5.12 -1.70 -39.88
CA GLU A 100 -4.08 -0.76 -40.32
C GLU A 100 -2.97 -0.57 -39.28
N HIS A 101 -3.18 -0.96 -38.01
CA HIS A 101 -2.18 -0.80 -36.95
C HIS A 101 -2.14 -1.99 -35.97
N THR A 102 -0.93 -2.45 -35.66
CA THR A 102 -0.69 -3.48 -34.64
C THR A 102 -0.79 -2.87 -33.24
N SER A 103 -1.20 -3.65 -32.23
CA SER A 103 -1.42 -3.20 -30.85
C SER A 103 -0.25 -2.44 -30.21
N ALA A 104 0.97 -2.61 -30.74
CA ALA A 104 2.19 -1.94 -30.33
C ALA A 104 2.34 -0.50 -30.88
N GLU A 105 1.67 -0.15 -31.97
CA GLU A 105 1.82 1.14 -32.69
C GLU A 105 0.75 2.17 -32.28
N LEU A 106 -0.37 1.69 -31.74
CA LEU A 106 -1.50 2.49 -31.27
C LEU A 106 -1.16 3.57 -30.21
N PRO A 107 -0.22 3.35 -29.26
CA PRO A 107 0.14 4.39 -28.28
C PRO A 107 0.78 5.64 -28.92
N GLY A 108 1.38 5.52 -30.11
CA GLY A 108 2.09 6.62 -30.78
C GLY A 108 1.18 7.54 -31.60
N HIS A 109 0.09 7.02 -32.15
CA HIS A 109 -0.76 7.76 -33.09
C HIS A 109 -1.66 8.81 -32.42
N ASP A 110 -2.04 8.59 -31.15
CA ASP A 110 -3.07 9.38 -30.47
C ASP A 110 -2.52 10.37 -29.40
N LEU A 111 -1.21 10.35 -29.12
CA LEU A 111 -0.57 11.28 -28.17
C LEU A 111 -0.24 12.65 -28.78
N ALA A 112 -0.38 12.83 -30.10
CA ALA A 112 0.07 14.04 -30.80
C ALA A 112 -0.98 15.17 -30.87
N ARG A 113 -2.25 14.95 -30.49
CA ARG A 113 -3.29 15.99 -30.58
C ARG A 113 -3.93 16.30 -29.23
N ARG A 114 -3.49 17.43 -28.67
CA ARG A 114 -4.03 18.23 -27.54
C ARG A 114 -3.25 18.07 -26.22
N ARG A 115 -2.40 19.06 -25.95
CA ARG A 115 -2.22 19.57 -24.59
C ARG A 115 -3.48 20.34 -24.22
N PRO A 116 -4.30 19.92 -23.25
CA PRO A 116 -5.24 20.84 -22.64
C PRO A 116 -4.40 21.82 -21.82
N HIS A 117 -4.60 23.12 -22.05
CA HIS A 117 -4.24 24.15 -21.09
C HIS A 117 -4.85 23.76 -19.73
N VAL A 118 -4.01 23.33 -18.81
CA VAL A 118 -4.38 23.21 -17.40
C VAL A 118 -4.33 24.63 -16.85
N THR A 119 -5.49 25.24 -16.64
CA THR A 119 -5.62 26.36 -15.71
C THR A 119 -5.33 25.83 -14.30
N PRO A 120 -4.57 26.55 -13.47
CA PRO A 120 -4.25 26.11 -12.11
C PRO A 120 -5.46 26.36 -11.20
N ALA A 121 -6.48 25.51 -11.32
CA ALA A 121 -7.60 25.44 -10.39
C ALA A 121 -7.54 24.13 -9.57
N CYS A 122 -6.34 23.78 -9.12
CA CYS A 122 -6.14 22.92 -7.96
C CYS A 122 -5.80 23.81 -6.74
N CYS A 123 -6.71 24.72 -6.42
CA CYS A 123 -6.89 25.14 -5.04
C CYS A 123 -7.40 23.92 -4.29
N TRP A 124 -6.53 23.32 -3.50
CA TRP A 124 -6.90 22.44 -2.40
C TRP A 124 -7.88 23.15 -1.46
N THR A 125 -9.18 23.10 -1.74
CA THR A 125 -10.19 23.40 -0.72
C THR A 125 -10.39 22.13 0.11
N TRP A 126 -9.44 21.91 1.01
CA TRP A 126 -9.69 21.18 2.23
C TRP A 126 -10.94 21.76 2.90
N PRO A 127 -11.93 20.96 3.32
CA PRO A 127 -13.01 21.42 4.17
C PRO A 127 -12.40 21.89 5.51
N THR A 128 -12.38 23.21 5.69
CA THR A 128 -12.45 23.93 6.96
C THR A 128 -11.85 23.22 8.18
N ALA A 129 -10.56 23.46 8.40
CA ALA A 129 -9.98 23.43 9.73
C ALA A 129 -10.85 24.28 10.68
N ARG A 130 -11.51 23.63 11.65
CA ARG A 130 -12.10 24.30 12.81
C ARG A 130 -10.96 25.03 13.51
N ARG A 131 -11.03 26.37 13.55
CA ARG A 131 -10.12 27.18 14.38
C ARG A 131 -10.19 26.67 15.82
N PRO A 132 -9.07 26.38 16.50
CA PRO A 132 -9.10 26.20 17.95
C PRO A 132 -9.54 27.53 18.58
N ARG A 133 -10.53 27.48 19.47
CA ARG A 133 -10.99 28.63 20.25
C ARG A 133 -9.82 29.14 21.12
N PRO A 134 -9.65 30.46 21.30
CA PRO A 134 -8.65 30.97 22.22
C PRO A 134 -8.96 30.50 23.64
N PHE A 135 -7.97 29.86 24.27
CA PHE A 135 -8.02 29.40 25.64
C PHE A 135 -7.99 30.63 26.56
N LEU A 136 -9.14 30.99 27.13
CA LEU A 136 -9.24 31.98 28.21
C LEU A 136 -8.40 31.48 29.40
N ARG A 137 -7.33 32.20 29.73
CA ARG A 137 -6.59 31.98 30.99
C ARG A 137 -7.48 32.40 32.16
N PRO A 138 -7.71 31.56 33.18
CA PRO A 138 -8.30 32.03 34.42
C PRO A 138 -7.30 32.91 35.18
N SER A 139 -7.76 34.08 35.61
CA SER A 139 -7.12 34.95 36.59
C SER A 139 -7.01 34.22 37.93
N ARG A 140 -5.79 34.12 38.47
CA ARG A 140 -5.56 33.63 39.84
C ARG A 140 -6.11 34.65 40.85
N PRO A 141 -6.80 34.22 41.91
CA PRO A 141 -6.76 34.91 43.19
C PRO A 141 -5.44 34.65 43.93
#